data_AF-A0A368B2K8-F1
#
_entry.id   AF-A0A368B2K8-F1
#
_cell.length_a   1.000
_cell.length_b   1.000
_cell.length_c   1.000
_cell.angle_alpha   90.00
_cell.angle_beta   90.00
_cell.angle_gamma   90.00
#
_symmetry.space_group_name_H-M   'P 1'
#
loop_
_entity.id
_entity.type
_entity.pdbx_description
1 polymer ?
#
loop_
_entity_poly.entity_id
_entity_poly.type
_entity_poly.pdbx_seq_one_letter_code
_entity_poly.pdbx_strand_id
1 'polypeptide(L)'
;MAKIDGQSFTITEIEDSHYAQGDEITKGVKLTMKEFFSIDGNQMNKFHTTRVAIVKKFSNPKLRDDINSGKETLHVKCIMEKSSSGKNFYNLVDA
;
A
#
# COMPACT_ATOMS: atom_id res chain seq x y z
N MET A 1 1.56 -6.76 1.27
CA MET A 1 0.64 -6.39 2.36
C MET A 1 0.56 -7.47 3.43
N ALA A 2 0.13 -8.70 3.15
CA ALA A 2 0.13 -9.78 4.16
C ALA A 2 1.44 -9.94 4.95
N LYS A 3 2.58 -9.80 4.27
CA LYS A 3 3.93 -9.90 4.86
C LYS A 3 4.28 -8.80 5.87
N ILE A 4 3.48 -7.74 5.95
CA ILE A 4 3.66 -6.61 6.86
C ILE A 4 2.36 -6.29 7.62
N ASP A 5 1.49 -7.29 7.77
CA ASP A 5 0.30 -7.14 8.60
C ASP A 5 0.65 -6.81 10.05
N GLY A 6 -0.10 -5.89 10.64
CA GLY A 6 0.15 -5.36 11.98
C GLY A 6 1.32 -4.38 12.08
N GLN A 7 2.05 -4.11 11.01
CA GLN A 7 3.21 -3.20 11.02
C GLN A 7 2.79 -1.77 10.71
N SER A 8 3.40 -0.82 11.41
CA SER A 8 3.30 0.62 11.11
C SER A 8 4.48 1.06 10.24
N PHE A 9 4.22 1.97 9.30
CA PHE A 9 5.22 2.55 8.41
C PHE A 9 4.80 3.91 7.90
N THR A 10 5.79 4.65 7.41
CA THR A 10 5.65 5.94 6.79
C THR A 10 5.80 5.80 5.29
N ILE A 11 4.76 6.13 4.54
CA ILE A 11 4.81 6.15 3.07
C ILE A 11 5.49 7.45 2.63
N THR A 12 6.49 7.30 1.75
CA THR A 12 7.27 8.41 1.20
C THR A 12 7.10 8.56 -0.31
N GLU A 13 6.60 7.52 -0.98
CA GLU A 13 6.38 7.56 -2.43
C GLU A 13 5.23 6.63 -2.82
N ILE A 14 4.46 7.06 -3.81
CA ILE A 14 3.35 6.30 -4.39
C ILE A 14 3.45 6.36 -5.91
N GLU A 15 3.62 5.20 -6.53
CA GLU A 15 3.67 5.03 -7.97
C GLU A 15 2.55 4.11 -8.44
N ASP A 16 2.07 4.33 -9.67
CA ASP A 16 1.17 3.37 -10.29
C ASP A 16 1.94 2.12 -10.68
N SER A 17 1.39 0.96 -10.32
CA SER A 17 1.97 -0.32 -10.67
C SER A 17 0.87 -1.33 -10.88
N HIS A 18 0.34 -1.31 -12.10
CA HIS A 18 -0.74 -2.18 -12.51
C HIS A 18 -0.21 -3.58 -12.78
N TYR A 19 -1.02 -4.58 -12.45
CA TYR A 19 -0.73 -5.96 -12.76
C TYR A 19 -1.44 -6.35 -14.05
N ALA A 20 -0.68 -6.65 -15.10
CA ALA A 20 -1.21 -7.12 -16.37
C ALA A 20 -1.05 -8.64 -16.48
N GLN A 21 -2.13 -9.33 -16.85
CA GLN A 21 -2.12 -10.76 -17.14
C GLN A 21 -2.85 -10.99 -18.48
N GLY A 22 -2.07 -11.12 -19.55
CA GLY A 22 -2.63 -11.08 -20.92
C GLY A 22 -3.26 -9.71 -21.19
N ASP A 23 -4.51 -9.70 -21.65
CA ASP A 23 -5.29 -8.47 -21.91
C ASP A 23 -5.94 -7.88 -20.65
N GLU A 24 -5.92 -8.60 -19.51
CA GLU A 24 -6.53 -8.11 -18.27
C GLU A 24 -5.56 -7.22 -17.49
N ILE A 25 -5.99 -5.98 -17.20
CA ILE A 25 -5.25 -5.02 -16.38
C ILE A 25 -5.95 -4.84 -15.04
N THR A 26 -5.28 -5.24 -13.97
CA THR A 26 -5.69 -4.95 -12.60
C THR A 26 -4.94 -3.72 -12.08
N LYS A 27 -5.69 -2.65 -11.74
CA LYS A 27 -5.10 -1.46 -11.13
C LYS A 27 -4.38 -1.80 -9.83
N GLY A 28 -3.20 -1.24 -9.68
CA GLY A 28 -2.34 -1.44 -8.53
C GLY A 28 -1.43 -0.25 -8.29
N VAL A 29 -0.86 -0.21 -7.10
CA VAL A 29 0.09 0.82 -6.66
C VAL A 29 1.34 0.16 -6.09
N LYS A 30 2.45 0.87 -6.19
CA LYS A 30 3.71 0.57 -5.51
C LYS A 30 3.94 1.66 -4.47
N LEU A 31 4.13 1.24 -3.23
CA LEU A 31 4.41 2.13 -2.11
C LEU A 31 5.89 2.01 -1.75
N THR A 32 6.59 3.14 -1.62
CA THR A 32 7.90 3.21 -0.97
C THR A 32 7.70 3.69 0.46
N MET A 33 8.35 3.00 1.40
CA MET A 33 8.30 3.27 2.83
C MET A 33 9.64 3.79 3.33
N LYS A 34 9.60 4.55 4.43
CA LYS A 34 10.79 4.96 5.16
C LYS A 34 11.45 3.79 5.89
N GLU A 35 10.64 2.88 6.42
CA GLU A 35 11.07 1.71 7.19
C GLU A 35 11.42 0.53 6.27
N PHE A 36 12.33 -0.33 6.72
CA PHE A 36 12.69 -1.57 6.06
C PHE A 36 12.10 -2.77 6.80
N PHE A 37 11.58 -3.73 6.05
CA PHE A 37 10.97 -4.95 6.56
C PHE A 37 11.78 -6.16 6.12
N SER A 38 12.06 -7.08 7.05
CA SER A 38 12.68 -8.37 6.74
C SER A 38 11.62 -9.34 6.25
N ILE A 39 11.66 -9.68 4.96
CA ILE A 39 10.70 -10.56 4.30
C ILE A 39 11.47 -11.64 3.56
N ASP A 40 11.27 -12.89 3.93
CA ASP A 40 11.92 -14.05 3.32
C ASP A 40 13.46 -13.88 3.25
N GLY A 41 14.05 -13.28 4.28
CA GLY A 41 15.49 -13.00 4.37
C GLY A 41 15.98 -11.74 3.64
N ASN A 42 15.10 -11.01 2.96
CA ASN A 42 15.44 -9.78 2.23
C ASN A 42 14.92 -8.55 2.96
N GLN A 43 15.72 -7.48 2.99
CA GLN A 43 15.28 -6.17 3.45
C GLN A 43 14.51 -5.47 2.33
N MET A 44 13.24 -5.14 2.59
CA MET A 44 12.34 -4.53 1.62
C MET A 44 11.67 -3.29 2.21
N ASN A 45 11.67 -2.19 1.46
CA ASN A 45 10.88 -0.99 1.77
C ASN A 45 9.90 -0.61 0.66
N LYS A 46 9.76 -1.47 -0.36
CA LYS A 46 8.85 -1.25 -1.50
C LYS A 46 7.85 -2.38 -1.61
N PHE A 47 6.57 -2.02 -1.70
CA PHE A 47 5.47 -2.99 -1.72
C PHE A 47 4.48 -2.70 -2.83
N HIS A 48 4.27 -3.72 -3.66
CA HIS A 48 3.26 -3.71 -4.70
C HIS A 48 1.94 -4.25 -4.16
N THR A 49 0.83 -3.62 -4.54
CA THR A 49 -0.49 -4.13 -4.19
C THR A 49 -1.57 -3.76 -5.19
N THR A 50 -2.46 -4.72 -5.45
CA THR A 50 -3.71 -4.58 -6.20
C THR A 50 -4.93 -4.61 -5.27
N ARG A 51 -4.74 -4.49 -3.95
CA ARG A 51 -5.83 -4.53 -2.97
C ARG A 51 -6.71 -3.29 -3.13
N VAL A 52 -7.97 -3.49 -3.49
CA VAL A 52 -8.91 -2.42 -3.88
C VAL A 52 -9.01 -1.30 -2.82
N ALA A 53 -9.07 -1.64 -1.52
CA ALA A 53 -9.14 -0.63 -0.46
C ALA A 53 -7.93 0.33 -0.47
N ILE A 54 -6.73 -0.23 -0.67
CA ILE A 54 -5.47 0.52 -0.70
C ILE A 54 -5.36 1.32 -2.00
N VAL A 55 -5.65 0.69 -3.14
CA VAL A 55 -5.63 1.36 -4.46
C VAL A 55 -6.62 2.53 -4.48
N LYS A 56 -7.81 2.37 -3.88
CA LYS A 56 -8.81 3.43 -3.77
C LYS A 56 -8.36 4.58 -2.88
N LYS A 57 -7.70 4.32 -1.75
CA LYS A 57 -7.12 5.36 -0.87
C LYS A 57 -6.17 6.28 -1.65
N PHE A 58 -5.38 5.71 -2.55
CA PHE A 58 -4.41 6.45 -3.39
C PHE A 58 -4.91 6.78 -4.79
N SER A 59 -6.22 6.79 -5.01
CA SER A 59 -6.81 7.30 -6.25
C SER A 59 -6.91 8.84 -6.28
N ASN A 60 -6.70 9.50 -5.14
CA ASN A 60 -6.68 10.97 -5.03
C ASN A 60 -5.32 11.53 -5.50
N PRO A 61 -5.24 12.23 -6.64
CA PRO A 61 -3.97 12.74 -7.17
C PRO A 61 -3.29 13.74 -6.23
N LYS A 62 -4.08 14.60 -5.58
CA LYS A 62 -3.54 15.62 -4.66
C LYS A 62 -2.78 15.00 -3.49
N LEU A 63 -3.34 13.95 -2.89
CA LEU A 63 -2.68 13.22 -1.80
C LEU A 63 -1.36 12.61 -2.26
N ARG A 64 -1.33 12.06 -3.48
CA ARG A 64 -0.10 11.48 -4.05
C ARG A 64 0.95 12.54 -4.28
N ASP A 65 0.58 13.67 -4.86
CA ASP A 65 1.50 14.78 -5.13
C ASP A 65 2.05 15.37 -3.83
N ASP A 66 1.19 15.57 -2.82
CA ASP A 66 1.60 16.07 -1.50
C ASP A 66 2.57 15.09 -0.82
N ILE A 67 2.36 13.76 -0.92
CA ILE A 67 3.30 12.74 -0.40
C ILE A 67 4.61 12.70 -1.21
N ASN A 68 4.52 12.60 -2.53
CA ASN A 68 5.68 12.44 -3.41
C ASN A 68 6.57 13.69 -3.46
N SER A 69 6.02 14.88 -3.19
CA SER A 69 6.78 16.12 -3.04
C SER A 69 7.39 16.29 -1.65
N GLY A 70 7.12 15.37 -0.71
CA GLY A 70 7.57 15.45 0.68
C GLY A 70 6.84 16.52 1.52
N LYS A 71 5.76 17.10 0.99
CA LYS A 71 4.93 18.09 1.69
C LYS A 71 4.06 17.44 2.76
N GLU A 72 3.68 16.19 2.55
CA GLU A 72 2.94 15.36 3.49
C GLU A 72 3.68 14.03 3.71
N THR A 73 3.60 13.50 4.91
CA THR A 73 4.03 12.13 5.20
C THR A 73 2.84 11.37 5.74
N LEU A 74 2.61 10.17 5.21
CA LEU A 74 1.47 9.36 5.60
C LEU A 74 1.95 8.18 6.47
N HIS A 75 1.75 8.31 7.77
CA HIS A 75 2.05 7.26 8.74
C HIS A 75 0.84 6.34 8.92
N VAL A 76 0.98 5.07 8.57
CA VAL A 76 -0.12 4.10 8.54
C VAL A 76 0.26 2.78 9.14
N LYS A 77 -0.75 2.02 9.56
CA LYS A 77 -0.64 0.63 9.94
C LYS A 77 -1.35 -0.24 8.91
N CYS A 78 -0.68 -1.28 8.42
CA CYS A 78 -1.35 -2.31 7.63
C CYS A 78 -2.11 -3.24 8.58
N ILE A 79 -3.41 -3.41 8.34
CA ILE A 79 -4.24 -4.31 9.13
C ILE A 79 -5.06 -5.23 8.22
N MET A 80 -5.21 -6.49 8.64
CA MET A 80 -6.23 -7.39 8.11
C MET A 80 -7.57 -7.10 8.78
N GLU A 81 -8.59 -6.85 7.97
CA GLU A 81 -9.97 -6.64 8.40
C GLU A 81 -10.89 -7.68 7.78
N LYS A 82 -12.05 -7.90 8.42
CA LYS A 82 -13.09 -8.81 7.93
C LYS A 82 -14.27 -7.99 7.43
N SER A 83 -14.63 -8.19 6.15
CA SER A 83 -15.78 -7.53 5.54
C SER A 83 -17.10 -8.07 6.10
N SER A 84 -18.21 -7.34 5.84
CA SER A 84 -19.57 -7.77 6.18
C SER A 84 -19.96 -9.12 5.56
N SER A 85 -19.36 -9.48 4.41
CA SER A 85 -19.54 -10.80 3.77
C SER A 85 -18.60 -11.87 4.32
N GLY A 86 -17.88 -11.61 5.42
CA GLY A 86 -16.96 -12.53 6.07
C GLY A 86 -15.61 -12.74 5.38
N LYS A 87 -15.32 -12.03 4.28
CA LYS A 87 -14.05 -12.13 3.55
C LYS A 87 -12.99 -11.23 4.17
N ASN A 88 -11.77 -11.74 4.34
CA ASN A 88 -10.64 -10.95 4.81
C ASN A 88 -10.12 -10.02 3.71
N PHE A 89 -9.77 -8.80 4.07
CA PHE A 89 -9.09 -7.83 3.22
C PHE A 89 -8.02 -7.08 4.01
N TYR A 90 -7.12 -6.41 3.30
CA TYR A 90 -6.07 -5.60 3.93
C TYR A 90 -6.34 -4.12 3.68
N ASN A 91 -6.11 -3.32 4.71
CA ASN A 91 -6.33 -1.88 4.70
C ASN A 91 -5.15 -1.14 5.33
N LEU A 92 -5.05 0.16 5.04
CA LEU A 92 -4.10 1.07 5.66
C LEU A 92 -4.86 2.09 6.50
N VAL A 93 -4.79 1.91 7.81
CA VAL A 93 -5.37 2.84 8.79
C VAL A 93 -4.30 3.77 9.32
N ASP A 94 -4.71 4.90 9.88
CA ASP A 94 -3.78 5.83 10.51
C ASP A 94 -3.15 5.15 11.74
N ALA A 95 -1.83 5.32 11.91
CA ALA A 95 -1.02 4.66 12.94
C ALA A 95 -0.72 5.56 14.13
#